data_AF-F2HHE8-F1
#
_entry.id   AF-F2HHE8-F1
#
_cell.length_a   1.000
_cell.length_b   1.000
_cell.length_c   1.000
_cell.angle_alpha   90.00
_cell.angle_beta   90.00
_cell.angle_gamma   90.00
#
_symmetry.space_group_name_H-M   'P 1'
#
loop_
_entity.id
_entity.type
_entity.pdbx_description
1 polymer ?
#
loop_
_entity_poly.entity_id
_entity_poly.type
_entity_poly.pdbx_seq_one_letter_code
_entity_poly.pdbx_strand_id
1 'polypeptide(L)'
;MKLLTAKTNTVKKLFFVEKKKIQSKLLNFIYLEKTHPFSITDFRNDIKINVNNLTKDDLVLNITGLYLPFLNGIRRSLLSEVNTICIDKVFFYYNSSFLDDELLSHRLALIPLLIVSHSSNYFFNMLDDISKKIIFEINTETSVSSQKYLIYSNIIKLKLYGIHSSWLKNLHIKPVFGDILIAKLNSGQKIKCECHCNFGNGEAHAKFSGVSTAFYRIFPRIKLVNEIINDHAVKIFTKCPVNVFQLENKYSFNCKILSVSQPQYCTLCRECLNFKEEKKKIRIGRVREKVNFIIESTGVLSPEKLFHRAVCLLAGKCNQSMLVLLKNFINKKKFHNFFLFMKFLNFFPNFNTCTFDLFYFFNNHSIFFFVLTKSKYYYIGFSEKNNNCTSISFKYALSVFSNWTFTRIKEYKKIILKNDKIIMFVPIV
;
A
#
# COMPACT_ATOMS: atom_id res chain seq x y z
N MET A 1 -20.29 -45.98 -19.06
CA MET A 1 -19.07 -45.52 -18.37
C MET A 1 -19.44 -44.37 -17.44
N LYS A 2 -19.26 -44.54 -16.13
CA LYS A 2 -19.55 -43.51 -15.12
C LYS A 2 -18.56 -42.35 -15.27
N LEU A 3 -19.06 -41.16 -15.61
CA LEU A 3 -18.37 -39.89 -15.43
C LEU A 3 -18.13 -39.69 -13.93
N LEU A 4 -16.93 -40.04 -13.47
CA LEU A 4 -16.46 -39.67 -12.15
C LEU A 4 -16.29 -38.15 -12.14
N THR A 5 -17.24 -37.47 -11.52
CA THR A 5 -17.12 -36.09 -11.07
C THR A 5 -15.95 -36.00 -10.10
N ALA A 6 -14.78 -35.66 -10.63
CA ALA A 6 -13.62 -35.32 -9.83
C ALA A 6 -13.94 -34.05 -9.05
N LYS A 7 -14.47 -34.20 -7.84
CA LYS A 7 -14.48 -33.16 -6.81
C LYS A 7 -13.06 -32.64 -6.70
N THR A 8 -12.84 -31.43 -7.19
CA THR A 8 -11.56 -30.72 -7.13
C THR A 8 -11.19 -30.52 -5.66
N ASN A 9 -10.34 -31.41 -5.15
CA ASN A 9 -9.62 -31.21 -3.90
C ASN A 9 -8.67 -30.04 -4.11
N THR A 10 -9.19 -28.82 -3.99
CA THR A 10 -8.37 -27.65 -3.71
C THR A 10 -7.66 -27.94 -2.39
N VAL A 11 -6.39 -28.35 -2.47
CA VAL A 11 -5.51 -28.39 -1.31
C VAL A 11 -5.36 -26.95 -0.84
N LYS A 12 -6.35 -26.46 -0.08
CA LYS A 12 -6.31 -25.15 0.56
C LYS A 12 -5.00 -25.12 1.33
N LYS A 13 -4.13 -24.18 0.96
CA LYS A 13 -2.75 -24.05 1.47
C LYS A 13 -2.78 -23.70 2.96
N LEU A 14 -3.04 -24.70 3.80
CA LEU A 14 -3.03 -24.59 5.25
C LEU A 14 -1.60 -24.78 5.74
N PHE A 15 -1.13 -23.89 6.61
CA PHE A 15 0.07 -24.17 7.41
C PHE A 15 -0.37 -24.89 8.67
N PHE A 16 0.16 -26.09 8.92
CA PHE A 16 0.07 -26.72 10.22
C PHE A 16 1.24 -26.26 11.08
N VAL A 17 0.96 -25.93 12.33
CA VAL A 17 1.95 -25.49 13.30
C VAL A 17 2.24 -26.65 14.24
N GLU A 18 3.36 -27.34 14.05
CA GLU A 18 3.82 -28.40 14.95
C GLU A 18 4.88 -27.90 15.94
N LYS A 19 5.03 -28.62 17.06
CA LYS A 19 5.95 -28.28 18.17
C LYS A 19 7.43 -28.15 17.78
N LYS A 20 7.88 -28.68 16.63
CA LYS A 20 9.32 -28.74 16.27
C LYS A 20 9.79 -27.92 15.07
N LYS A 21 8.93 -27.21 14.34
CA LYS A 21 9.27 -26.17 13.32
C LYS A 21 7.99 -25.80 12.60
N ILE A 22 7.91 -24.60 12.01
CA ILE A 22 6.97 -24.36 10.92
C ILE A 22 7.46 -25.26 9.79
N GLN A 23 6.72 -26.32 9.46
CA GLN A 23 6.97 -27.06 8.22
C GLN A 23 6.53 -26.16 7.06
N SER A 24 7.34 -25.16 6.71
CA SER A 24 7.56 -24.88 5.31
C SER A 24 8.46 -26.01 4.85
N LYS A 25 7.90 -27.11 4.35
CA LYS A 25 8.66 -27.88 3.36
C LYS A 25 9.16 -26.81 2.39
N LEU A 26 10.48 -26.68 2.25
CA LEU A 26 11.07 -26.18 1.02
C LEU A 26 10.35 -26.98 -0.05
N LEU A 27 9.30 -26.39 -0.64
CA LEU A 27 8.82 -26.87 -1.90
C LEU A 27 10.03 -26.65 -2.77
N ASN A 28 10.77 -27.73 -3.04
CA ASN A 28 11.40 -27.89 -4.34
C ASN A 28 10.42 -27.25 -5.31
N PHE A 29 10.86 -26.20 -6.01
CA PHE A 29 10.08 -25.54 -7.04
C PHE A 29 9.90 -26.54 -8.20
N ILE A 30 9.16 -27.62 -7.94
CA ILE A 30 8.37 -28.28 -8.95
C ILE A 30 7.41 -27.18 -9.34
N TYR A 31 7.68 -26.54 -10.48
CA TYR A 31 6.72 -25.74 -11.20
C TYR A 31 5.55 -26.67 -11.53
N LEU A 32 4.69 -26.94 -10.54
CA LEU A 32 3.34 -27.41 -10.79
C LEU A 32 2.73 -26.31 -11.63
N GLU A 33 2.40 -26.61 -12.89
CA GLU A 33 1.55 -25.76 -13.70
C GLU A 33 0.39 -25.33 -12.80
N LYS A 34 0.32 -24.03 -12.49
CA LYS A 34 -0.90 -23.52 -11.88
C LYS A 34 -1.98 -23.83 -12.90
N THR A 35 -2.90 -24.72 -12.55
CA THR A 35 -4.02 -25.13 -13.40
C THR A 35 -4.89 -23.93 -13.84
N HIS A 36 -4.68 -22.76 -13.22
CA HIS A 36 -5.28 -21.50 -13.60
C HIS A 36 -4.21 -20.43 -13.84
N PRO A 37 -4.13 -19.85 -15.06
CA PRO A 37 -3.33 -18.65 -15.30
C PRO A 37 -3.83 -17.49 -14.43
N PHE A 38 -2.96 -16.53 -14.13
CA PHE A 38 -3.37 -15.33 -13.39
C PHE A 38 -4.34 -14.51 -14.23
N SER A 39 -5.55 -14.29 -13.72
CA SER A 39 -6.53 -13.37 -14.27
C SER A 39 -6.74 -12.19 -13.34
N ILE A 40 -6.76 -10.98 -13.91
CA ILE A 40 -7.01 -9.74 -13.16
C ILE A 40 -8.45 -9.69 -12.64
N THR A 41 -9.42 -10.27 -13.37
CA THR A 41 -10.83 -10.28 -12.99
C THR A 41 -11.06 -11.15 -11.76
N ASP A 42 -10.47 -12.35 -11.78
CA ASP A 42 -10.61 -13.32 -10.71
C ASP A 42 -9.93 -12.80 -9.45
N PHE A 43 -8.74 -12.22 -9.61
CA PHE A 43 -8.02 -11.55 -8.52
C PHE A 43 -8.83 -10.41 -7.90
N ARG A 44 -9.50 -9.57 -8.70
CA ARG A 44 -10.36 -8.48 -8.18
C ARG A 44 -11.56 -9.01 -7.41
N ASN A 45 -12.18 -10.08 -7.88
CA ASN A 45 -13.36 -10.67 -7.25
C ASN A 45 -13.03 -11.42 -5.94
N ASP A 46 -11.82 -11.98 -5.84
CA ASP A 46 -11.36 -12.70 -4.65
C ASP A 46 -11.00 -11.77 -3.48
N ILE A 47 -10.58 -10.53 -3.76
CA ILE A 47 -10.17 -9.58 -2.74
C ILE A 47 -11.39 -9.02 -2.02
N LYS A 48 -11.43 -9.16 -0.70
CA LYS A 48 -12.38 -8.47 0.17
C LYS A 48 -11.65 -7.82 1.32
N ILE A 49 -11.98 -6.56 1.60
CA ILE A 49 -11.38 -5.77 2.68
C ILE A 49 -12.53 -5.27 3.53
N ASN A 50 -12.58 -5.71 4.79
CA ASN A 50 -13.58 -5.29 5.76
C ASN A 50 -12.89 -4.49 6.87
N VAL A 51 -13.43 -3.33 7.22
CA VAL A 51 -12.96 -2.55 8.37
C VAL A 51 -13.63 -3.12 9.63
N ASN A 52 -12.84 -3.61 10.59
CA ASN A 52 -13.38 -4.08 11.87
C ASN A 52 -13.49 -2.95 12.89
N ASN A 53 -12.43 -2.14 12.98
CA ASN A 53 -12.34 -1.04 13.91
C ASN A 53 -11.59 0.10 13.24
N LEU A 54 -12.13 1.31 13.40
CA LEU A 54 -11.54 2.55 12.95
C LEU A 54 -11.67 3.55 14.08
N THR A 55 -10.53 3.97 14.61
CA THR A 55 -10.44 5.10 15.54
C THR A 55 -9.64 6.22 14.88
N LYS A 56 -9.37 7.30 15.62
CA LYS A 56 -8.56 8.42 15.09
C LYS A 56 -7.14 7.97 14.73
N ASP A 57 -6.57 7.10 15.55
CA ASP A 57 -5.17 6.67 15.44
C ASP A 57 -5.03 5.21 14.98
N ASP A 58 -6.03 4.36 15.25
CA ASP A 58 -5.96 2.93 14.94
C ASP A 58 -6.88 2.51 13.81
N LEU A 59 -6.41 1.60 12.96
CA LEU A 59 -7.18 0.95 11.92
C LEU A 59 -6.93 -0.56 11.92
N VAL A 60 -8.01 -1.33 12.01
CA VAL A 60 -8.00 -2.80 11.94
C VAL A 60 -8.79 -3.27 10.72
N LEU A 61 -8.08 -3.85 9.75
CA LEU A 61 -8.63 -4.37 8.50
C LEU A 61 -8.60 -5.90 8.49
N ASN A 62 -9.74 -6.52 8.17
CA ASN A 62 -9.80 -7.93 7.78
C ASN A 62 -9.68 -8.02 6.26
N ILE A 63 -8.56 -8.55 5.79
CA ILE A 63 -8.26 -8.71 4.38
C ILE A 63 -8.35 -10.18 4.01
N THR A 64 -9.17 -10.50 3.00
CA THR A 64 -9.25 -11.82 2.38
C THR A 64 -8.86 -11.79 0.91
N GLY A 65 -8.25 -12.86 0.40
CA GLY A 65 -7.92 -13.02 -1.02
C GLY A 65 -6.59 -12.40 -1.47
N LEU A 66 -5.90 -11.65 -0.59
CA LEU A 66 -4.56 -11.11 -0.87
C LEU A 66 -3.44 -12.05 -0.40
N TYR A 67 -2.42 -12.21 -1.24
CA TYR A 67 -1.22 -12.97 -0.88
C TYR A 67 -0.34 -12.20 0.12
N LEU A 68 0.31 -12.95 1.02
CA LEU A 68 1.19 -12.42 2.07
C LEU A 68 2.32 -11.48 1.56
N PRO A 69 2.95 -11.71 0.39
CA PRO A 69 3.96 -10.79 -0.12
C PRO A 69 3.43 -9.38 -0.38
N PHE A 70 2.20 -9.24 -0.91
CA PHE A 70 1.58 -7.92 -1.11
C PHE A 70 1.33 -7.21 0.22
N LEU A 71 0.77 -7.94 1.20
CA LEU A 71 0.52 -7.41 2.54
C LEU A 71 1.82 -6.99 3.24
N ASN A 72 2.89 -7.79 3.10
CA ASN A 72 4.20 -7.42 3.63
C ASN A 72 4.80 -6.22 2.90
N GLY A 73 4.57 -6.09 1.58
CA GLY A 73 4.93 -4.90 0.82
C GLY A 73 4.27 -3.65 1.38
N ILE A 74 2.94 -3.70 1.60
CA ILE A 74 2.18 -2.58 2.18
C ILE A 74 2.68 -2.26 3.58
N ARG A 75 2.89 -3.27 4.42
CA ARG A 75 3.43 -3.11 5.78
C ARG A 75 4.79 -2.42 5.79
N ARG A 76 5.70 -2.80 4.88
CA ARG A 76 7.02 -2.18 4.77
C ARG A 76 6.91 -0.75 4.29
N SER A 77 6.10 -0.49 3.26
CA SER A 77 5.89 0.86 2.73
C SER A 77 5.34 1.81 3.81
N LEU A 78 4.39 1.34 4.64
CA LEU A 78 3.88 2.09 5.80
C LEU A 78 4.98 2.49 6.79
N LEU A 79 5.89 1.56 7.12
CA LEU A 79 6.92 1.78 8.14
C LEU A 79 8.05 2.69 7.66
N SER A 80 8.47 2.55 6.39
CA SER A 80 9.74 3.13 5.91
C SER A 80 9.59 4.16 4.80
N GLU A 81 8.52 4.13 3.99
CA GLU A 81 8.46 4.90 2.75
C GLU A 81 7.47 6.07 2.79
N VAL A 82 6.51 6.06 3.71
CA VAL A 82 5.58 7.18 3.86
C VAL A 82 6.33 8.38 4.45
N ASN A 83 6.35 9.48 3.70
CA ASN A 83 7.03 10.70 4.12
C ASN A 83 6.24 11.43 5.22
N THR A 84 6.95 11.91 6.23
CA THR A 84 6.42 12.78 7.30
C THR A 84 7.37 13.96 7.56
N ILE A 85 6.91 14.93 8.36
CA ILE A 85 7.71 16.07 8.79
C ILE A 85 8.18 15.86 10.23
N CYS A 86 9.46 16.12 10.50
CA CYS A 86 10.03 16.09 11.84
C CYS A 86 11.04 17.22 12.02
N ILE A 87 11.37 17.53 13.28
CA ILE A 87 12.51 18.41 13.60
C ILE A 87 13.81 17.68 13.23
N ASP A 88 14.68 18.38 12.50
CA ASP A 88 15.93 17.83 12.01
C ASP A 88 17.16 18.57 12.50
N LYS A 89 17.14 19.91 12.46
CA LYS A 89 18.20 20.74 13.03
C LYS A 89 17.67 21.56 14.19
N VAL A 90 18.43 21.64 15.27
CA VAL A 90 18.13 22.47 16.44
C VAL A 90 19.30 23.42 16.64
N PHE A 91 19.01 24.71 16.69
CA PHE A 91 19.97 25.79 16.91
C PHE A 91 19.72 26.35 18.32
N PHE A 92 20.63 26.08 19.24
CA PHE A 92 20.56 26.63 20.59
C PHE A 92 21.14 28.04 20.64
N TYR A 93 20.41 28.96 21.27
CA TYR A 93 20.93 30.26 21.68
C TYR A 93 21.42 30.19 23.12
N TYR A 94 20.62 29.56 24.00
CA TYR A 94 20.94 29.34 25.39
C TYR A 94 20.35 28.01 25.85
N ASN A 95 21.15 27.16 26.47
CA ASN A 95 20.69 26.01 27.24
C ASN A 95 21.45 25.99 28.58
N SER A 96 20.78 26.39 29.66
CA SER A 96 21.30 26.24 31.02
C SER A 96 20.58 25.13 31.80
N SER A 97 19.86 24.27 31.09
CA SER A 97 19.22 23.10 31.69
C SER A 97 20.25 22.01 32.04
N PHE A 98 19.80 21.01 32.78
CA PHE A 98 20.63 19.84 33.08
C PHE A 98 20.83 18.90 31.87
N LEU A 99 19.95 18.99 30.86
CA LEU A 99 20.04 18.13 29.68
C LEU A 99 21.04 18.73 28.69
N ASP A 100 22.00 17.91 28.26
CA ASP A 100 22.93 18.27 27.20
C ASP A 100 22.19 18.57 25.89
N ASP A 101 22.79 19.43 25.06
CA ASP A 101 22.21 19.90 23.80
C ASP A 101 21.87 18.74 22.85
N GLU A 102 22.72 17.70 22.77
CA GLU A 102 22.45 16.53 21.93
C GLU A 102 21.24 15.72 22.41
N LEU A 103 21.10 15.54 23.72
CA LEU A 103 20.00 14.79 24.33
C LEU A 103 18.69 15.54 24.15
N LEU A 104 18.70 16.85 24.39
CA LEU A 104 17.55 17.71 24.20
C LEU A 104 17.13 17.75 22.73
N SER A 105 18.09 17.87 21.80
CA SER A 105 17.85 17.83 20.36
C SER A 105 17.22 16.51 19.92
N HIS A 106 17.74 15.39 20.41
CA HIS A 106 17.23 14.06 20.08
C HIS A 106 15.77 13.90 20.55
N ARG A 107 15.43 14.40 21.74
CA ARG A 107 14.05 14.39 22.25
C ARG A 107 13.13 15.26 21.39
N LEU A 108 13.56 16.47 21.03
CA LEU A 108 12.78 17.38 20.18
C LEU A 108 12.54 16.78 18.79
N ALA A 109 13.52 16.08 18.22
CA ALA A 109 13.42 15.42 16.92
C ALA A 109 12.37 14.30 16.87
N LEU A 110 12.07 13.67 18.01
CA LEU A 110 11.10 12.58 18.13
C LEU A 110 9.66 13.04 18.40
N ILE A 111 9.42 14.35 18.56
CA ILE A 111 8.07 14.87 18.76
C ILE A 111 7.32 14.84 17.42
N PRO A 112 6.20 14.09 17.31
CA PRO A 112 5.42 14.05 16.08
C PRO A 112 4.72 15.39 15.84
N LEU A 113 4.78 15.87 14.60
CA LEU A 113 4.20 17.14 14.19
C LEU A 113 2.98 16.92 13.28
N LEU A 114 1.85 17.51 13.66
CA LEU A 114 0.63 17.53 12.88
C LEU A 114 0.67 18.69 11.88
N ILE A 115 0.44 18.41 10.59
CA ILE A 115 0.13 19.43 9.58
C ILE A 115 -1.33 19.24 9.18
N VAL A 116 -2.19 20.17 9.56
CA VAL A 116 -3.54 20.24 9.02
C VAL A 116 -3.54 21.16 7.82
N SER A 117 -3.73 20.58 6.64
CA SER A 117 -3.98 21.31 5.40
C SER A 117 -5.26 20.79 4.75
N HIS A 118 -6.13 21.71 4.34
CA HIS A 118 -7.34 21.38 3.58
C HIS A 118 -7.02 20.81 2.18
N SER A 119 -5.79 20.97 1.68
CA SER A 119 -5.30 20.50 0.38
C SER A 119 -4.10 19.53 0.54
N SER A 120 -4.28 18.48 1.34
CA SER A 120 -3.20 17.56 1.78
C SER A 120 -2.46 16.78 0.68
N ASN A 121 -2.93 16.80 -0.58
CA ASN A 121 -2.31 16.09 -1.70
C ASN A 121 -1.27 16.94 -2.45
N TYR A 122 -1.33 18.27 -2.36
CA TYR A 122 -0.41 19.18 -3.06
C TYR A 122 0.83 19.56 -2.24
N PHE A 123 0.89 19.16 -0.97
CA PHE A 123 1.97 19.56 -0.07
C PHE A 123 3.33 18.97 -0.45
N PHE A 124 3.38 17.67 -0.74
CA PHE A 124 4.66 16.95 -0.91
C PHE A 124 5.42 17.33 -2.19
N ASN A 125 4.74 17.79 -3.23
CA ASN A 125 5.40 18.15 -4.50
C ASN A 125 5.92 19.60 -4.52
N MET A 126 5.61 20.42 -3.51
CA MET A 126 5.87 21.88 -3.54
C MET A 126 7.05 22.34 -2.67
N LEU A 127 7.75 21.39 -2.03
CA LEU A 127 8.74 21.64 -0.97
C LEU A 127 10.19 21.34 -1.38
N ASP A 128 10.44 21.03 -2.65
CA ASP A 128 11.81 21.02 -3.21
C ASP A 128 12.42 22.43 -3.28
N ASP A 129 11.61 23.47 -3.04
CA ASP A 129 12.09 24.84 -2.85
C ASP A 129 12.77 24.99 -1.47
N ILE A 130 14.10 25.15 -1.48
CA ILE A 130 14.95 25.49 -0.32
C ILE A 130 14.42 26.69 0.49
N SER A 131 13.57 27.52 -0.13
CA SER A 131 12.97 28.71 0.48
C SER A 131 11.91 28.40 1.56
N LYS A 132 11.18 27.28 1.50
CA LYS A 132 10.04 27.02 2.40
C LYS A 132 10.42 26.14 3.60
N LYS A 133 11.14 26.69 4.58
CA LYS A 133 11.49 25.99 5.84
C LYS A 133 10.45 26.26 6.93
N ILE A 134 10.03 25.21 7.62
CA ILE A 134 9.17 25.30 8.81
C ILE A 134 10.10 25.38 10.02
N ILE A 135 9.97 26.47 10.78
CA ILE A 135 10.84 26.77 11.92
C ILE A 135 9.97 26.94 13.16
N PHE A 136 10.32 26.25 14.23
CA PHE A 136 9.73 26.44 15.54
C PHE A 136 10.70 27.14 16.48
N GLU A 137 10.18 27.91 17.41
CA GLU A 137 10.93 28.54 18.49
C GLU A 137 10.45 28.00 19.83
N ILE A 138 11.41 27.70 20.70
CA ILE A 138 11.20 27.40 22.11
C ILE A 138 11.93 28.51 22.87
N ASN A 139 11.21 29.23 23.71
CA ASN A 139 11.77 30.25 24.59
C ASN A 139 11.12 30.12 25.96
N THR A 140 11.88 29.64 26.93
CA THR A 140 11.42 29.40 28.30
C THR A 140 12.46 29.90 29.29
N GLU A 141 11.97 30.60 30.29
CA GLU A 141 12.76 31.12 31.40
C GLU A 141 12.00 30.87 32.69
N THR A 142 12.70 30.38 33.72
CA THR A 142 12.11 30.15 35.04
C THR A 142 12.44 31.31 35.97
N SER A 143 11.41 31.87 36.60
CA SER A 143 11.57 32.80 37.71
C SER A 143 11.93 32.05 39.00
N VAL A 144 12.42 32.79 40.00
CA VAL A 144 12.82 32.23 41.29
C VAL A 144 11.61 31.64 42.00
N SER A 145 11.47 30.32 41.90
CA SER A 145 10.41 29.54 42.51
C SER A 145 10.99 28.23 43.04
N SER A 146 10.46 27.72 44.16
CA SER A 146 10.95 26.49 44.80
C SER A 146 10.54 25.22 44.04
N GLN A 147 9.57 25.31 43.13
CA GLN A 147 9.07 24.17 42.37
C GLN A 147 9.77 24.02 41.03
N LYS A 148 9.99 22.77 40.61
CA LYS A 148 10.58 22.44 39.31
C LYS A 148 9.60 22.79 38.19
N TYR A 149 10.06 23.51 37.18
CA TYR A 149 9.26 23.85 36.02
C TYR A 149 9.35 22.73 34.96
N LEU A 150 8.21 22.19 34.54
CA LEU A 150 8.12 21.12 33.56
C LEU A 150 7.85 21.70 32.18
N ILE A 151 8.73 21.45 31.22
CA ILE A 151 8.58 21.90 29.83
C ILE A 151 7.91 20.78 29.04
N TYR A 152 6.75 21.08 28.47
CA TYR A 152 6.00 20.18 27.60
C TYR A 152 6.03 20.65 26.14
N SER A 153 5.62 19.77 25.22
CA SER A 153 5.59 20.04 23.78
C SER A 153 4.67 21.17 23.36
N ASN A 154 3.63 21.51 24.13
CA ASN A 154 2.75 22.66 23.86
C ASN A 154 3.48 24.02 23.77
N ILE A 155 4.69 24.13 24.33
CA ILE A 155 5.49 25.37 24.31
C ILE A 155 6.09 25.65 22.92
N ILE A 156 6.20 24.63 22.06
CA ILE A 156 6.78 24.73 20.71
C ILE A 156 5.88 25.63 19.85
N LYS A 157 6.36 26.84 19.51
CA LYS A 157 5.61 27.84 18.73
C LYS A 157 6.18 27.98 17.33
N LEU A 158 5.31 28.04 16.34
CA LEU A 158 5.72 28.26 14.95
C LEU A 158 6.24 29.70 14.79
N LYS A 159 7.44 29.86 14.23
CA LYS A 159 8.03 31.16 13.90
C LYS A 159 7.78 31.47 12.43
N LEU A 160 7.18 32.63 12.15
CA LEU A 160 6.85 33.07 10.80
C LEU A 160 7.93 34.02 10.27
N TYR A 161 8.54 33.70 9.13
CA TYR A 161 9.51 34.56 8.45
C TYR A 161 8.96 35.10 7.12
N GLY A 162 9.02 36.42 6.92
CA GLY A 162 8.82 37.08 5.62
C GLY A 162 7.58 36.64 4.82
N ILE A 163 7.78 36.42 3.51
CA ILE A 163 6.75 36.04 2.51
C ILE A 163 6.10 34.68 2.83
N HIS A 164 6.77 33.82 3.60
CA HIS A 164 6.22 32.52 4.03
C HIS A 164 5.02 32.68 4.98
N SER A 165 4.86 33.85 5.61
CA SER A 165 3.77 34.12 6.54
C SER A 165 2.38 33.98 5.92
N SER A 166 2.16 34.29 4.64
CA SER A 166 0.82 34.17 4.03
C SER A 166 0.39 32.72 3.81
N TRP A 167 1.30 31.87 3.35
CA TRP A 167 1.06 30.44 3.14
C TRP A 167 1.01 29.67 4.47
N LEU A 168 1.90 29.99 5.42
CA LEU A 168 1.92 29.36 6.74
C LEU A 168 0.73 29.75 7.61
N LYS A 169 0.14 30.95 7.45
CA LYS A 169 -1.08 31.35 8.18
C LYS A 169 -2.26 30.42 7.93
N ASN A 170 -2.33 29.82 6.75
CA ASN A 170 -3.38 28.86 6.39
C ASN A 170 -3.06 27.42 6.83
N LEU A 171 -1.90 27.19 7.44
CA LEU A 171 -1.45 25.88 7.89
C LEU A 171 -1.41 25.84 9.40
N HIS A 172 -2.21 24.95 9.97
CA HIS A 172 -2.10 24.66 11.39
C HIS A 172 -1.04 23.57 11.57
N ILE A 173 0.17 24.01 11.92
CA ILE A 173 1.28 23.14 12.27
C ILE A 173 1.51 23.21 13.78
N LYS A 174 1.40 22.06 14.45
CA LYS A 174 1.60 21.94 15.89
C LYS A 174 2.09 20.54 16.24
N PRO A 175 2.70 20.33 17.41
CA PRO A 175 2.89 19.00 17.96
C PRO A 175 1.56 18.25 18.02
N VAL A 176 1.55 16.96 17.69
CA VAL A 176 0.36 16.11 17.77
C VAL A 176 -0.14 16.07 19.23
N PHE A 177 0.78 15.80 20.14
CA PHE A 177 0.55 15.72 21.57
C PHE A 177 1.16 16.94 22.25
N GLY A 178 0.40 17.63 23.11
CA GLY A 178 0.83 18.85 23.82
C GLY A 178 1.45 18.60 25.19
N ASP A 179 1.43 17.35 25.65
CA ASP A 179 1.78 16.87 26.98
C ASP A 179 3.06 16.00 27.00
N ILE A 180 3.83 15.99 25.91
CA ILE A 180 5.11 15.30 25.87
C ILE A 180 6.11 16.11 26.70
N LEU A 181 6.60 15.52 27.80
CA LEU A 181 7.64 16.14 28.61
C LEU A 181 8.96 16.21 27.83
N ILE A 182 9.51 17.40 27.68
CA ILE A 182 10.77 17.68 26.99
C ILE A 182 11.91 17.74 28.00
N ALA A 183 11.80 18.66 28.97
CA ALA A 183 12.85 18.95 29.93
C ALA A 183 12.25 19.36 31.29
N LYS A 184 13.07 19.30 32.34
CA LYS A 184 12.74 19.83 33.67
C LYS A 184 13.76 20.91 34.00
N LEU A 185 13.27 22.10 34.38
CA LEU A 185 14.10 23.23 34.74
C LEU A 185 14.02 23.49 36.25
N ASN A 186 15.17 23.80 36.85
CA ASN A 186 15.26 24.41 38.17
C ASN A 186 15.20 25.93 38.03
N SER A 187 14.95 26.61 39.15
CA SER A 187 14.95 28.07 39.26
C SER A 187 16.18 28.72 38.60
N GLY A 188 15.95 29.69 37.72
CA GLY A 188 16.99 30.44 37.01
C GLY A 188 17.50 29.79 35.73
N GLN A 189 17.11 28.54 35.43
CA GLN A 189 17.47 27.89 34.17
C GLN A 189 16.58 28.37 33.02
N LYS A 190 17.17 28.37 31.81
CA LYS A 190 16.56 28.87 30.58
C LYS A 190 16.89 27.95 29.41
N ILE A 191 15.93 27.81 28.50
CA ILE A 191 16.12 27.15 27.20
C ILE A 191 15.57 28.07 26.13
N LYS A 192 16.45 28.43 25.17
CA LYS A 192 16.08 29.15 23.96
C LYS A 192 16.72 28.48 22.74
N CYS A 193 15.89 27.97 21.83
CA CYS A 193 16.35 27.33 20.60
C CYS A 193 15.38 27.49 19.42
N GLU A 194 15.93 27.41 18.20
CA GLU A 194 15.20 27.33 16.94
C GLU A 194 15.28 25.92 16.35
N CYS A 195 14.14 25.33 16.03
CA CYS A 195 14.02 23.98 15.50
C CYS A 195 13.58 24.03 14.04
N HIS A 196 14.43 23.58 13.13
CA HIS A 196 14.13 23.51 11.70
C HIS A 196 13.60 22.12 11.35
N CYS A 197 12.46 22.09 10.68
CA CYS A 197 11.82 20.86 10.25
C CYS A 197 12.14 20.52 8.80
N ASN A 198 12.34 19.23 8.55
CA ASN A 198 12.54 18.66 7.22
C ASN A 198 11.54 17.52 6.99
N PHE A 199 11.27 17.24 5.71
CA PHE A 199 10.55 16.06 5.30
C PHE A 199 11.53 14.90 5.13
N GLY A 200 11.12 13.72 5.57
CA GLY A 200 11.89 12.50 5.43
C GLY A 200 11.00 11.28 5.47
N ASN A 201 11.61 10.11 5.30
CA ASN A 201 10.95 8.83 5.34
C ASN A 201 11.55 7.96 6.47
N GLY A 202 10.79 6.95 6.90
CA GLY A 202 11.23 6.05 7.97
C GLY A 202 12.47 5.22 7.63
N GLU A 203 12.79 5.07 6.34
CA GLU A 203 14.04 4.45 5.87
C GLU A 203 15.27 5.28 6.25
N ALA A 204 15.20 6.61 6.12
CA ALA A 204 16.30 7.49 6.50
C ALA A 204 16.48 7.57 8.02
N HIS A 205 15.39 7.69 8.79
CA HIS A 205 15.42 7.69 10.25
C HIS A 205 14.05 7.34 10.84
N ALA A 206 14.04 6.59 11.94
CA ALA A 206 12.79 6.13 12.59
C ALA A 206 11.85 7.27 13.02
N LYS A 207 12.40 8.46 13.31
CA LYS A 207 11.62 9.67 13.67
C LYS A 207 10.58 10.03 12.61
N PHE A 208 10.87 9.73 11.33
CA PHE A 208 9.99 10.02 10.21
C PHE A 208 8.92 8.94 9.98
N SER A 209 8.85 7.89 10.80
CA SER A 209 7.80 6.88 10.64
C SER A 209 6.44 7.47 11.03
N GLY A 210 5.49 7.48 10.10
CA GLY A 210 4.13 7.97 10.34
C GLY A 210 3.23 6.99 11.11
N VAL A 211 3.73 5.78 11.38
CA VAL A 211 3.04 4.75 12.14
C VAL A 211 3.83 4.45 13.40
N SER A 212 3.13 4.29 14.52
CA SER A 212 3.71 3.77 15.76
C SER A 212 4.08 2.31 15.55
N THR A 213 3.10 1.51 15.13
CA THR A 213 3.32 0.13 14.68
C THR A 213 2.40 -0.21 13.51
N ALA A 214 2.89 -1.05 12.60
CA ALA A 214 2.08 -1.64 11.54
C ALA A 214 2.45 -3.11 11.39
N PHE A 215 1.48 -3.99 11.65
CA PHE A 215 1.70 -5.42 11.60
C PHE A 215 0.43 -6.15 11.16
N TYR A 216 0.59 -7.44 10.88
CA TYR A 216 -0.55 -8.25 10.49
C TYR A 216 -0.49 -9.63 11.13
N ARG A 217 -1.66 -10.18 11.41
CA ARG A 217 -1.84 -11.51 11.98
C ARG A 217 -2.62 -12.36 11.00
N ILE A 218 -2.01 -13.47 10.59
CA ILE A 218 -2.69 -14.45 9.74
C ILE A 218 -3.75 -15.16 10.57
N PHE A 219 -4.95 -15.31 10.03
CA PHE A 219 -6.08 -15.87 10.75
C PHE A 219 -5.77 -17.30 11.22
N PRO A 220 -5.83 -17.57 12.53
CA PRO A 220 -5.59 -18.91 13.06
C PRO A 220 -6.74 -19.86 12.66
N ARG A 221 -6.39 -21.10 12.35
CA ARG A 221 -7.34 -22.18 12.09
C ARG A 221 -7.09 -23.29 13.07
N ILE A 222 -8.04 -23.54 13.96
CA ILE A 222 -8.00 -24.68 14.88
C ILE A 222 -9.03 -25.68 14.38
N LYS A 223 -8.62 -26.92 14.14
CA LYS A 223 -9.50 -28.01 13.75
C LYS A 223 -9.35 -29.14 14.75
N LEU A 224 -10.47 -29.56 15.33
CA LEU A 224 -10.56 -30.80 16.09
C LEU A 224 -10.76 -31.94 15.08
N VAL A 225 -9.86 -32.92 15.10
CA VAL A 225 -9.89 -34.09 14.21
C VAL A 225 -10.83 -35.15 14.79
N ASN A 226 -10.76 -35.36 16.09
CA ASN A 226 -11.60 -36.29 16.85
C ASN A 226 -12.25 -35.55 18.01
N GLU A 227 -13.36 -36.09 18.52
CA GLU A 227 -14.06 -35.53 19.68
C GLU A 227 -13.18 -35.60 20.94
N ILE A 228 -13.22 -34.53 21.73
CA ILE A 228 -12.56 -34.39 23.01
C ILE A 228 -13.68 -34.22 24.04
N ILE A 229 -13.70 -35.10 25.04
CA ILE A 229 -14.88 -35.33 25.88
C ILE A 229 -14.49 -35.20 27.37
N ASN A 230 -15.44 -34.74 28.20
CA ASN A 230 -15.41 -34.70 29.67
C ASN A 230 -14.16 -34.01 30.24
N ASP A 231 -13.43 -34.66 31.15
CA ASP A 231 -12.30 -34.09 31.90
C ASP A 231 -11.23 -33.49 30.98
N HIS A 232 -10.98 -34.14 29.86
CA HIS A 232 -10.04 -33.67 28.86
C HIS A 232 -10.48 -32.36 28.20
N ALA A 233 -11.78 -32.26 27.87
CA ALA A 233 -12.37 -31.05 27.33
C ALA A 233 -12.27 -29.89 28.34
N VAL A 234 -12.59 -30.15 29.60
CA VAL A 234 -12.51 -29.15 30.67
C VAL A 234 -11.06 -28.69 30.88
N LYS A 235 -10.09 -29.61 30.90
CA LYS A 235 -8.66 -29.28 31.05
C LYS A 235 -8.12 -28.40 29.92
N ILE A 236 -8.53 -28.63 28.67
CA ILE A 236 -8.12 -27.79 27.54
C ILE A 236 -8.82 -26.43 27.59
N PHE A 237 -10.11 -26.42 27.93
CA PHE A 237 -10.90 -25.21 28.05
C PHE A 237 -10.32 -24.25 29.10
N THR A 238 -10.06 -24.74 30.32
CA THR A 238 -9.50 -23.92 31.41
C THR A 238 -8.10 -23.39 31.12
N LYS A 239 -7.33 -24.12 30.31
CA LYS A 239 -5.95 -23.74 29.99
C LYS A 239 -5.84 -22.69 28.89
N CYS A 240 -6.91 -22.42 28.14
CA CYS A 240 -6.90 -21.40 27.09
C CYS A 240 -7.19 -20.01 27.69
N PRO A 241 -6.21 -19.08 27.74
CA PRO A 241 -6.42 -17.79 28.41
C PRO A 241 -7.39 -16.86 27.67
N VAL A 242 -7.66 -17.13 26.39
CA VAL A 242 -8.49 -16.27 25.52
C VAL A 242 -9.81 -16.95 25.15
N ASN A 243 -10.21 -18.01 25.87
CA ASN A 243 -11.51 -18.70 25.72
C ASN A 243 -11.88 -19.02 24.26
N VAL A 244 -10.92 -19.52 23.49
CA VAL A 244 -11.11 -19.88 22.06
C VAL A 244 -12.03 -21.10 21.90
N PHE A 245 -12.11 -21.93 22.94
CA PHE A 245 -12.93 -23.13 22.98
C PHE A 245 -14.21 -22.89 23.75
N GLN A 246 -15.24 -23.67 23.45
CA GLN A 246 -16.51 -23.70 24.17
C GLN A 246 -16.84 -25.14 24.55
N LEU A 247 -17.54 -25.33 25.67
CA LEU A 247 -18.04 -26.63 26.09
C LEU A 247 -19.52 -26.76 25.71
N GLU A 248 -19.83 -27.78 24.92
CA GLU A 248 -21.19 -28.13 24.52
C GLU A 248 -21.64 -29.40 25.26
N ASN A 249 -22.87 -29.38 25.80
CA ASN A 249 -23.46 -30.56 26.44
C ASN A 249 -24.22 -31.38 25.40
N LYS A 250 -23.82 -32.63 25.14
CA LYS A 250 -24.65 -33.56 24.36
C LYS A 250 -25.60 -34.30 25.30
N TYR A 251 -26.89 -33.96 25.24
CA TYR A 251 -27.97 -34.51 26.06
C TYR A 251 -28.09 -36.04 26.00
N SER A 252 -27.72 -36.65 24.86
CA SER A 252 -27.85 -38.11 24.65
C SER A 252 -26.95 -38.96 25.56
N PHE A 253 -25.84 -38.41 26.08
CA PHE A 253 -24.84 -39.18 26.85
C PHE A 253 -24.34 -38.47 28.13
N ASN A 254 -24.95 -37.37 28.56
CA ASN A 254 -24.45 -36.53 29.67
C ASN A 254 -22.94 -36.19 29.55
N CYS A 255 -22.48 -35.95 28.32
CA CYS A 255 -21.07 -35.73 28.03
C CYS A 255 -20.80 -34.28 27.60
N LYS A 256 -19.72 -33.70 28.12
CA LYS A 256 -19.22 -32.36 27.74
C LYS A 256 -18.24 -32.50 26.58
N ILE A 257 -18.47 -31.79 25.48
CA ILE A 257 -17.64 -31.84 24.28
C ILE A 257 -17.00 -30.49 24.02
N LEU A 258 -15.74 -30.51 23.63
CA LEU A 258 -15.01 -29.31 23.25
C LEU A 258 -15.36 -28.91 21.81
N SER A 259 -15.82 -27.68 21.60
CA SER A 259 -15.98 -27.05 20.30
C SER A 259 -15.11 -25.79 20.17
N VAL A 260 -14.86 -25.34 18.94
CA VAL A 260 -14.07 -24.13 18.66
C VAL A 260 -15.03 -23.00 18.32
N SER A 261 -15.21 -22.05 19.22
CA SER A 261 -16.14 -20.93 19.05
C SER A 261 -15.46 -19.74 18.36
N GLN A 262 -14.33 -19.27 18.90
CA GLN A 262 -13.70 -18.01 18.50
C GLN A 262 -12.22 -18.17 18.16
N PRO A 263 -11.88 -18.79 17.01
CA PRO A 263 -10.49 -19.01 16.64
C PRO A 263 -9.71 -17.70 16.48
N GLN A 264 -10.37 -16.60 16.06
CA GLN A 264 -9.76 -15.30 15.78
C GLN A 264 -8.96 -14.68 16.92
N TYR A 265 -9.35 -14.94 18.18
CA TYR A 265 -8.66 -14.42 19.35
C TYR A 265 -7.47 -15.29 19.79
N CYS A 266 -7.26 -16.44 19.16
CA CYS A 266 -6.15 -17.32 19.49
C CYS A 266 -4.80 -16.62 19.29
N THR A 267 -4.01 -16.55 20.36
CA THR A 267 -2.62 -16.05 20.36
C THR A 267 -1.61 -17.07 19.84
N LEU A 268 -2.05 -18.30 19.54
CA LEU A 268 -1.21 -19.42 19.11
C LEU A 268 -0.12 -19.78 20.15
N CYS A 269 -0.45 -19.70 21.44
CA CYS A 269 0.43 -20.10 22.56
C CYS A 269 0.79 -21.61 22.55
N ARG A 270 -0.02 -22.45 21.88
CA ARG A 270 0.14 -23.92 21.76
C ARG A 270 -0.02 -24.72 23.05
N GLU A 271 -0.52 -24.12 24.13
CA GLU A 271 -0.75 -24.82 25.39
C GLU A 271 -1.75 -25.98 25.27
N CYS A 272 -2.74 -25.87 24.38
CA CYS A 272 -3.67 -26.97 24.09
C CYS A 272 -3.00 -28.21 23.46
N LEU A 273 -1.77 -28.09 22.93
CA LEU A 273 -0.98 -29.24 22.44
C LEU A 273 -0.09 -29.86 23.52
N ASN A 274 -0.11 -29.36 24.76
CA ASN A 274 0.70 -29.91 25.85
C ASN A 274 0.14 -31.22 26.42
N PHE A 275 -1.13 -31.53 26.17
CA PHE A 275 -1.73 -32.81 26.54
C PHE A 275 -1.28 -33.93 25.59
N LYS A 276 -0.45 -34.87 26.06
CA LYS A 276 0.18 -35.92 25.24
C LYS A 276 -0.86 -36.80 24.51
N GLU A 277 -1.94 -37.16 25.20
CA GLU A 277 -3.01 -38.03 24.68
C GLU A 277 -3.83 -37.35 23.58
N GLU A 278 -3.99 -36.03 23.66
CA GLU A 278 -4.92 -35.27 22.82
C GLU A 278 -4.24 -34.46 21.73
N LYS A 279 -2.91 -34.44 21.74
CA LYS A 279 -2.08 -33.78 20.74
C LYS A 279 -2.44 -34.21 19.30
N LYS A 280 -2.83 -35.48 19.10
CA LYS A 280 -3.24 -35.99 17.78
C LYS A 280 -4.65 -35.52 17.36
N LYS A 281 -5.49 -35.13 18.32
CA LYS A 281 -6.89 -34.71 18.12
C LYS A 281 -6.99 -33.23 17.74
N ILE A 282 -6.01 -32.40 18.08
CA ILE A 282 -6.04 -30.95 17.81
C ILE A 282 -5.04 -30.59 16.71
N ARG A 283 -5.52 -30.01 15.60
CA ARG A 283 -4.67 -29.44 14.55
C ARG A 283 -4.77 -27.92 14.58
N ILE A 284 -3.65 -27.27 14.86
CA ILE A 284 -3.52 -25.81 14.81
C ILE A 284 -2.84 -25.44 13.51
N GLY A 285 -3.38 -24.42 12.84
CA GLY A 285 -2.84 -23.90 11.62
C GLY A 285 -3.20 -22.44 11.38
N ARG A 286 -2.95 -21.98 10.16
CA ARG A 286 -3.24 -20.61 9.70
C ARG A 286 -3.85 -20.63 8.30
N VAL A 287 -4.79 -19.73 8.04
CA VAL A 287 -5.41 -19.52 6.72
C VAL A 287 -4.64 -18.42 6.00
N ARG A 288 -3.84 -18.77 4.98
CA ARG A 288 -2.95 -17.82 4.27
C ARG A 288 -3.70 -16.64 3.63
N GLU A 289 -4.90 -16.91 3.16
CA GLU A 289 -5.72 -15.96 2.41
C GLU A 289 -6.57 -15.05 3.31
N LYS A 290 -6.48 -15.17 4.65
CA LYS A 290 -7.22 -14.31 5.59
C LYS A 290 -6.27 -13.72 6.62
N VAL A 291 -6.20 -12.39 6.67
CA VAL A 291 -5.26 -11.65 7.50
C VAL A 291 -5.96 -10.49 8.19
N ASN A 292 -5.66 -10.30 9.47
CA ASN A 292 -6.05 -9.12 10.23
C ASN A 292 -4.85 -8.17 10.22
N PHE A 293 -4.99 -7.04 9.52
CA PHE A 293 -3.96 -6.01 9.38
C PHE A 293 -4.26 -4.88 10.36
N ILE A 294 -3.27 -4.48 11.16
CA ILE A 294 -3.41 -3.51 12.25
C ILE A 294 -2.40 -2.39 12.01
N ILE A 295 -2.90 -1.16 12.04
CA ILE A 295 -2.12 0.06 11.82
C ILE A 295 -2.43 1.00 12.98
N GLU A 296 -1.38 1.39 13.69
CA GLU A 296 -1.42 2.38 14.77
C GLU A 296 -0.66 3.61 14.28
N SER A 297 -1.34 4.73 14.13
CA SER A 297 -0.76 6.00 13.71
C SER A 297 -0.02 6.68 14.86
N THR A 298 0.95 7.55 14.53
CA THR A 298 1.54 8.50 15.49
C THR A 298 0.69 9.78 15.65
N GLY A 299 -0.45 9.86 14.96
CA GLY A 299 -1.36 11.01 14.94
C GLY A 299 -0.98 12.09 13.92
N VAL A 300 0.16 11.94 13.21
CA VAL A 300 0.59 12.85 12.13
C VAL A 300 -0.40 12.83 10.95
N LEU A 301 -0.91 11.65 10.61
CA LEU A 301 -1.88 11.39 9.55
C LEU A 301 -2.89 10.34 10.04
N SER A 302 -4.12 10.38 9.54
CA SER A 302 -5.08 9.31 9.84
C SER A 302 -4.61 7.97 9.26
N PRO A 303 -4.86 6.84 9.95
CA PRO A 303 -4.36 5.53 9.52
C PRO A 303 -4.90 5.10 8.15
N GLU A 304 -6.11 5.54 7.77
CA GLU A 304 -6.67 5.34 6.43
C GLU A 304 -5.84 6.03 5.34
N LYS A 305 -5.44 7.29 5.57
CA LYS A 305 -4.61 8.05 4.64
C LYS A 305 -3.21 7.44 4.53
N LEU A 306 -2.66 6.96 5.64
CA LEU A 306 -1.39 6.24 5.67
C LEU A 306 -1.46 4.96 4.82
N PHE A 307 -2.50 4.15 5.02
CA PHE A 307 -2.72 2.93 4.23
C PHE A 307 -2.87 3.22 2.74
N HIS A 308 -3.69 4.22 2.37
CA HIS A 308 -3.86 4.63 0.98
C HIS A 308 -2.54 5.09 0.35
N ARG A 309 -1.76 5.92 1.06
CA ARG A 309 -0.45 6.40 0.59
C ARG A 309 0.54 5.26 0.37
N ALA A 310 0.61 4.30 1.29
CA ALA A 310 1.48 3.14 1.14
C ALA A 310 1.15 2.31 -0.11
N VAL A 311 -0.15 2.12 -0.41
CA VAL A 311 -0.58 1.44 -1.65
C VAL A 311 -0.20 2.26 -2.89
N CYS A 312 -0.42 3.58 -2.88
CA CYS A 312 -0.03 4.46 -3.97
C CYS A 312 1.48 4.47 -4.22
N LEU A 313 2.31 4.46 -3.16
CA LEU A 313 3.77 4.40 -3.27
C LEU A 313 4.22 3.11 -3.95
N LEU A 314 3.65 1.96 -3.58
CA LEU A 314 3.94 0.68 -4.24
C LEU A 314 3.56 0.71 -5.72
N ALA A 315 2.38 1.24 -6.06
CA ALA A 315 1.96 1.40 -7.46
C ALA A 315 2.91 2.34 -8.22
N GLY A 316 3.33 3.45 -7.59
CA GLY A 316 4.30 4.40 -8.15
C GLY A 316 5.64 3.74 -8.48
N LYS A 317 6.16 2.87 -7.59
CA LYS A 317 7.39 2.11 -7.82
C LYS A 317 7.29 1.14 -9.00
N CYS A 318 6.14 0.47 -9.15
CA CYS A 318 5.88 -0.38 -10.31
C CYS A 318 5.87 0.45 -11.61
N ASN A 319 5.19 1.60 -11.61
CA ASN A 319 5.13 2.49 -12.76
C ASN A 319 6.51 3.04 -13.12
N GLN A 320 7.31 3.48 -12.14
CA GLN A 320 8.67 3.97 -12.36
C GLN A 320 9.56 2.87 -12.94
N SER A 321 9.49 1.66 -12.40
CA SER A 321 10.26 0.51 -12.90
C SER A 321 9.89 0.19 -14.35
N MET A 322 8.59 0.25 -14.68
CA MET A 322 8.09 0.06 -16.04
C MET A 322 8.60 1.14 -17.00
N LEU A 323 8.60 2.41 -16.59
CA LEU A 323 9.12 3.52 -17.39
C LEU A 323 10.62 3.38 -17.67
N VAL A 324 11.41 2.95 -16.69
CA VAL A 324 12.85 2.71 -16.86
C VAL A 324 13.09 1.56 -17.86
N LEU A 325 12.31 0.47 -17.77
CA LEU A 325 12.38 -0.62 -18.74
C LEU A 325 12.08 -0.13 -20.16
N LEU A 326 10.99 0.63 -20.34
CA LEU A 326 10.61 1.20 -21.64
C LEU A 326 11.69 2.10 -22.22
N LYS A 327 12.27 3.01 -21.42
CA LYS A 327 13.39 3.86 -21.83
C LYS A 327 14.60 3.04 -22.30
N ASN A 328 14.94 1.98 -21.57
CA ASN A 328 16.06 1.09 -21.94
C ASN A 328 15.80 0.31 -23.23
N PHE A 329 14.56 -0.08 -23.51
CA PHE A 329 14.20 -0.73 -24.78
C PHE A 329 14.31 0.23 -25.97
N ILE A 330 13.84 1.47 -25.82
CA ILE A 330 13.92 2.50 -26.87
C ILE A 330 15.37 2.82 -27.20
N ASN A 331 16.22 3.04 -26.18
CA ASN A 331 17.62 3.41 -26.39
C ASN A 331 18.45 2.31 -27.06
N LYS A 332 18.11 1.02 -26.89
CA LYS A 332 18.87 -0.09 -27.47
C LYS A 332 18.61 -0.35 -28.96
N LYS A 333 17.77 0.43 -29.66
CA LYS A 333 17.39 0.21 -31.08
C LYS A 333 17.01 -1.24 -31.43
N LYS A 334 16.65 -2.09 -30.45
CA LYS A 334 16.16 -3.46 -30.68
C LYS A 334 14.65 -3.42 -30.93
N PHE A 335 14.25 -2.76 -32.02
CA PHE A 335 12.85 -2.63 -32.44
C PHE A 335 12.17 -3.98 -32.70
N HIS A 336 12.92 -5.02 -33.02
CA HIS A 336 12.37 -6.36 -33.26
C HIS A 336 11.71 -6.98 -32.01
N ASN A 337 12.20 -6.64 -30.80
CA ASN A 337 11.61 -7.11 -29.54
C ASN A 337 10.53 -6.17 -28.99
N PHE A 338 10.40 -4.94 -29.51
CA PHE A 338 9.38 -3.99 -29.08
C PHE A 338 7.97 -4.46 -29.50
N PHE A 339 7.85 -5.12 -30.66
CA PHE A 339 6.58 -5.69 -31.13
C PHE A 339 6.11 -6.88 -30.28
N LEU A 340 7.03 -7.75 -29.84
CA LEU A 340 6.75 -8.83 -28.90
C LEU A 340 6.39 -8.30 -27.50
N PHE A 341 7.03 -7.21 -27.07
CA PHE A 341 6.76 -6.56 -25.80
C PHE A 341 5.40 -5.84 -25.78
N MET A 342 5.00 -5.20 -26.89
CA MET A 342 3.67 -4.60 -27.03
C MET A 342 2.56 -5.66 -27.06
N LYS A 343 2.81 -6.85 -27.65
CA LYS A 343 1.93 -8.02 -27.49
C LYS A 343 1.81 -8.47 -26.03
N PHE A 344 2.89 -8.38 -25.25
CA PHE A 344 2.92 -8.70 -23.82
C PHE A 344 2.19 -7.66 -22.96
N LEU A 345 2.18 -6.39 -23.40
CA LEU A 345 1.57 -5.25 -22.72
C LEU A 345 0.05 -5.13 -22.87
N ASN A 346 -0.59 -5.95 -23.70
CA ASN A 346 -2.06 -6.07 -23.79
C ASN A 346 -2.74 -6.55 -22.48
N PHE A 347 -2.04 -6.52 -21.35
CA PHE A 347 -2.50 -6.90 -20.01
C PHE A 347 -2.94 -5.75 -19.10
N PHE A 348 -2.95 -4.49 -19.57
CA PHE A 348 -3.46 -3.36 -18.79
C PHE A 348 -4.58 -2.60 -19.51
N PRO A 349 -5.86 -2.86 -19.20
CA PRO A 349 -6.91 -1.88 -19.45
C PRO A 349 -6.91 -0.91 -18.27
N ASN A 350 -6.53 0.34 -18.49
CA ASN A 350 -7.04 1.57 -17.83
C ASN A 350 -5.97 2.67 -17.84
N PHE A 351 -5.80 3.34 -18.98
CA PHE A 351 -5.45 4.76 -18.97
C PHE A 351 -6.76 5.54 -19.14
N ASN A 352 -7.34 5.97 -18.01
CA ASN A 352 -8.44 6.93 -17.99
C ASN A 352 -7.84 8.32 -17.74
N THR A 353 -7.26 8.90 -18.77
CA THR A 353 -7.10 10.36 -18.90
C THR A 353 -7.12 10.68 -20.38
N CYS A 354 -8.16 11.39 -20.81
CA CYS A 354 -8.35 11.82 -22.18
C CYS A 354 -7.27 12.85 -22.57
N THR A 355 -6.24 12.40 -23.27
CA THR A 355 -5.44 13.24 -24.18
C THR A 355 -5.32 12.48 -25.50
N PHE A 356 -5.75 13.11 -26.60
CA PHE A 356 -5.48 12.60 -27.95
C PHE A 356 -3.99 12.81 -28.23
N ASP A 357 -3.14 11.93 -27.75
CA ASP A 357 -1.71 12.00 -28.02
C ASP A 357 -1.42 11.28 -29.34
N LEU A 358 -1.41 12.05 -30.44
CA LEU A 358 -0.87 11.63 -31.74
C LEU A 358 0.65 11.52 -31.63
N PHE A 359 1.15 10.29 -31.45
CA PHE A 359 2.59 10.03 -31.49
C PHE A 359 3.08 9.97 -32.94
N TYR A 360 3.78 11.02 -33.37
CA TYR A 360 4.54 11.00 -34.62
C TYR A 360 5.93 10.41 -34.37
N PHE A 361 6.22 9.27 -34.99
CA PHE A 361 7.60 8.80 -35.16
C PHE A 361 8.05 9.10 -36.58
N PHE A 362 8.99 10.04 -36.73
CA PHE A 362 9.72 10.23 -37.96
C PHE A 362 10.88 9.23 -38.02
N ASN A 363 10.83 8.32 -39.00
CA ASN A 363 12.02 7.67 -39.54
C ASN A 363 12.00 7.89 -41.07
N ASN A 364 13.18 8.05 -41.66
CA ASN A 364 13.38 8.55 -43.04
C ASN A 364 12.66 7.79 -44.18
N HIS A 365 11.99 6.66 -43.92
CA HIS A 365 11.31 5.88 -44.96
C HIS A 365 9.90 5.36 -44.62
N SER A 366 9.30 5.68 -43.45
CA SER A 366 7.92 5.29 -43.13
C SER A 366 7.27 6.18 -42.07
N ILE A 367 5.97 6.43 -42.24
CA ILE A 367 5.14 7.16 -41.27
C ILE A 367 4.22 6.13 -40.59
N PHE A 368 4.26 6.08 -39.26
CA PHE A 368 3.35 5.26 -38.46
C PHE A 368 2.27 6.15 -37.84
N PHE A 369 1.01 5.76 -37.99
CA PHE A 369 -0.11 6.40 -37.32
C PHE A 369 -0.63 5.50 -36.20
N PHE A 370 -0.70 6.03 -34.98
CA PHE A 370 -1.47 5.45 -33.89
C PHE A 370 -2.65 6.37 -33.59
N VAL A 371 -3.86 5.85 -33.73
CA VAL A 371 -5.09 6.54 -33.31
C VAL A 371 -5.73 5.73 -32.19
N LEU A 372 -5.79 6.32 -31.00
CA LEU A 372 -6.54 5.80 -29.86
C LEU A 372 -7.95 6.38 -29.93
N THR A 373 -8.96 5.53 -30.19
CA THR A 373 -10.37 5.95 -30.08
C THR A 373 -10.97 5.47 -28.76
N LYS A 374 -11.98 6.20 -28.26
CA LYS A 374 -12.68 5.92 -26.98
C LYS A 374 -13.26 4.49 -26.87
N SER A 375 -13.31 3.74 -27.96
CA SER A 375 -13.91 2.41 -28.06
C SER A 375 -12.89 1.28 -28.23
N LYS A 376 -11.79 1.22 -27.46
CA LYS A 376 -10.90 0.02 -27.38
C LYS A 376 -10.45 -0.59 -28.73
N TYR A 377 -10.34 0.21 -29.80
CA TYR A 377 -9.81 -0.25 -31.09
C TYR A 377 -8.48 0.45 -31.38
N TYR A 378 -7.48 -0.33 -31.80
CA TYR A 378 -6.19 0.16 -32.27
C TYR A 378 -6.18 0.14 -33.79
N TYR A 379 -5.98 1.30 -34.42
CA TYR A 379 -5.71 1.37 -35.87
C TYR A 379 -4.20 1.45 -36.10
N ILE A 380 -3.70 0.57 -36.98
CA ILE A 380 -2.33 0.62 -37.50
C ILE A 380 -2.44 0.87 -39.00
N GLY A 381 -2.03 2.06 -39.44
CA GLY A 381 -1.90 2.40 -40.86
C GLY A 381 -0.44 2.40 -41.27
N PHE A 382 -0.12 1.74 -42.39
CA PHE A 382 1.20 1.78 -43.02
C PHE A 382 1.13 2.69 -44.25
N SER A 383 2.09 3.60 -44.40
CA SER A 383 2.36 4.23 -45.69
C SER A 383 3.85 4.10 -46.02
N GLU A 384 4.17 3.33 -47.06
CA GLU A 384 5.49 3.37 -47.69
C GLU A 384 5.51 4.51 -48.71
N LYS A 385 6.53 5.37 -48.64
CA LYS A 385 6.81 6.33 -49.71
C LYS A 385 7.52 5.57 -50.84
N ASN A 386 6.76 4.96 -51.74
CA ASN A 386 7.24 4.65 -53.07
C ASN A 386 6.37 5.38 -54.09
N ASN A 387 6.99 6.29 -54.83
CA ASN A 387 6.39 6.94 -55.99
C ASN A 387 5.97 5.85 -56.98
N ASN A 388 4.69 5.85 -57.35
CA ASN A 388 3.99 4.88 -58.22
C ASN A 388 3.48 3.63 -57.50
N CYS A 389 2.32 3.75 -56.84
CA CYS A 389 1.38 2.63 -56.65
C CYS A 389 -0.04 3.16 -56.43
N THR A 390 -0.80 3.30 -57.51
CA THR A 390 -2.27 3.34 -57.51
C THR A 390 -2.81 1.95 -57.17
N SER A 391 -2.72 1.53 -55.92
CA SER A 391 -3.58 0.49 -55.28
C SER A 391 -2.97 0.06 -53.95
N ILE A 392 -3.50 0.60 -52.85
CA ILE A 392 -3.24 0.04 -51.52
C ILE A 392 -4.12 -1.21 -51.39
N SER A 393 -3.50 -2.37 -51.40
CA SER A 393 -4.13 -3.68 -51.25
C SER A 393 -4.62 -3.89 -49.81
N PHE A 394 -5.87 -3.51 -49.55
CA PHE A 394 -6.65 -3.87 -48.36
C PHE A 394 -7.02 -5.38 -48.33
N LYS A 395 -6.10 -6.29 -48.68
CA LYS A 395 -6.40 -7.73 -48.88
C LYS A 395 -6.01 -8.65 -47.72
N TYR A 396 -5.29 -8.18 -46.70
CA TYR A 396 -4.93 -9.00 -45.53
C TYR A 396 -5.70 -8.68 -44.23
N ALA A 397 -6.67 -7.75 -44.26
CA ALA A 397 -7.52 -7.42 -43.12
C ALA A 397 -8.92 -8.05 -43.16
N LEU A 398 -9.26 -8.81 -44.22
CA LEU A 398 -10.63 -9.27 -44.49
C LEU A 398 -10.91 -10.75 -44.13
N SER A 399 -9.94 -11.51 -43.60
CA SER A 399 -10.17 -12.91 -43.18
C SER A 399 -10.68 -13.09 -41.75
N VAL A 400 -10.87 -12.00 -40.98
CA VAL A 400 -11.35 -12.05 -39.58
C VAL A 400 -12.78 -11.47 -39.42
N PHE A 401 -13.39 -10.98 -40.50
CA PHE A 401 -14.68 -10.26 -40.43
C PHE A 401 -15.79 -10.89 -41.28
N SER A 402 -16.01 -12.20 -41.16
CA SER A 402 -17.11 -12.88 -41.86
C SER A 402 -18.45 -12.94 -41.10
N ASN A 403 -18.56 -12.45 -39.86
CA ASN A 403 -19.77 -12.64 -39.04
C ASN A 403 -20.49 -11.38 -38.56
N TRP A 404 -20.27 -10.21 -39.17
CA TRP A 404 -20.88 -8.96 -38.68
C TRP A 404 -21.69 -8.27 -39.78
N THR A 405 -23.01 -8.23 -39.60
CA THR A 405 -23.99 -7.58 -40.47
C THR A 405 -23.90 -6.06 -40.34
N PHE A 406 -23.24 -5.41 -41.30
CA PHE A 406 -23.20 -3.96 -41.40
C PHE A 406 -24.53 -3.42 -41.96
N THR A 407 -25.37 -2.88 -41.07
CA THR A 407 -26.41 -1.93 -41.47
C THR A 407 -26.03 -0.55 -40.94
N ARG A 408 -25.98 0.43 -41.85
CA ARG A 408 -25.74 1.87 -41.61
C ARG A 408 -24.31 2.29 -41.28
N ILE A 409 -23.51 2.48 -42.32
CA ILE A 409 -22.82 3.76 -42.61
C ILE A 409 -22.75 3.84 -44.15
N LYS A 410 -23.76 4.47 -44.75
CA LYS A 410 -23.62 5.11 -46.05
C LYS A 410 -23.26 6.57 -45.75
N GLU A 411 -22.39 7.13 -46.59
CA GLU A 411 -22.21 8.57 -46.88
C GLU A 411 -20.87 9.25 -46.50
N TYR A 412 -20.14 9.54 -47.60
CA TYR A 412 -19.13 10.57 -47.89
C TYR A 412 -17.70 10.51 -47.35
N LYS A 413 -16.77 10.22 -48.29
CA LYS A 413 -15.33 10.50 -48.23
C LYS A 413 -15.01 11.66 -49.18
N LYS A 414 -14.30 12.69 -48.71
CA LYS A 414 -13.55 13.61 -49.58
C LYS A 414 -12.22 13.95 -48.91
N ILE A 415 -11.14 13.36 -49.41
CA ILE A 415 -9.76 13.73 -49.07
C ILE A 415 -9.32 14.69 -50.17
N ILE A 416 -9.07 15.96 -49.83
CA ILE A 416 -8.50 16.92 -50.77
C ILE A 416 -7.05 17.15 -50.36
N LEU A 417 -6.13 16.83 -51.27
CA LEU A 417 -4.71 17.19 -51.15
C LEU A 417 -4.55 18.64 -51.62
N LYS A 418 -4.07 19.52 -50.74
CA LYS A 418 -3.59 20.84 -51.14
C LYS A 418 -2.29 21.14 -50.38
N ASN A 419 -1.21 21.34 -51.13
CA ASN A 419 0.12 21.75 -50.65
C ASN A 419 0.67 20.90 -49.50
N ASP A 420 0.86 19.59 -49.74
CA ASP A 420 1.57 18.65 -48.84
C ASP A 420 1.08 18.58 -47.38
N LYS A 421 -0.16 19.03 -47.11
CA LYS A 421 -0.83 18.87 -45.84
C LYS A 421 -2.12 18.06 -46.02
N ILE A 422 -2.25 16.97 -45.26
CA ILE A 422 -3.49 16.21 -45.16
C ILE A 422 -4.39 16.92 -44.15
N ILE A 423 -5.45 17.58 -44.63
CA ILE A 423 -6.49 18.16 -43.76
C ILE A 423 -7.64 17.16 -43.73
N MET A 424 -7.86 16.58 -42.55
CA MET A 424 -8.94 15.62 -42.31
C MET A 424 -10.04 16.32 -41.52
N PHE A 425 -11.19 16.56 -42.14
CA PHE A 425 -12.37 17.08 -41.44
C PHE A 425 -13.13 15.91 -40.82
N VAL A 426 -13.27 15.94 -39.50
CA VAL A 426 -14.18 15.05 -38.76
C VAL A 426 -15.29 15.93 -38.18
N PRO A 427 -16.56 15.75 -38.56
CA PRO A 427 -17.65 16.44 -37.87
C PRO A 427 -17.79 15.84 -36.48
N ILE A 428 -17.89 16.71 -35.48
CA ILE A 428 -18.19 16.31 -34.10
C ILE A 428 -19.72 16.22 -34.00
N VAL A 429 -20.23 15.03 -33.68
CA VAL A 429 -21.57 14.83 -33.09
C VAL A 429 -21.39 14.07 -31.79
#